data_AF-R5YDV6-F1
#
_entry.id   AF-R5YDV6-F1
#
_cell.length_a   1.000
_cell.length_b   1.000
_cell.length_c   1.000
_cell.angle_alpha   90.00
_cell.angle_beta   90.00
_cell.angle_gamma   90.00
#
_symmetry.space_group_name_H-M   'P 1'
#
loop_
_entity.id
_entity.type
_entity.pdbx_description
1 polymer ?
#
loop_
_entity_poly.entity_id
_entity_poly.type
_entity_poly.pdbx_seq_one_letter_code
_entity_poly.pdbx_strand_id
1 'polypeptide(L)'
;MNNNTEKYELQLLYISQVASIIFIIISLIAIFLTHHDIKVLKHEKTLITDEESYNISYFNRILIIIILLIFLYISDENRKIAKLKGKDIRPFNLQEIASVLTLIASLIIFYSLKLSKKSPLAQELNPII
;
A
#
# COMPACT_ATOMS: atom_id res chain seq x y z
N MET A 1 -14.39 31.91 -9.14
CA MET A 1 -13.99 30.65 -8.47
C MET A 1 -13.79 30.95 -6.99
N ASN A 2 -14.23 30.10 -6.06
CA ASN A 2 -14.13 30.41 -4.63
C ASN A 2 -12.70 30.15 -4.14
N ASN A 3 -12.05 31.15 -3.52
CA ASN A 3 -10.71 31.04 -2.91
C ASN A 3 -10.59 29.83 -1.97
N ASN A 4 -11.68 29.41 -1.34
CA ASN A 4 -11.69 28.25 -0.43
C ASN A 4 -11.52 26.91 -1.19
N THR A 5 -12.08 26.79 -2.39
CA THR A 5 -11.96 25.57 -3.22
C THR A 5 -10.53 25.40 -3.74
N GLU A 6 -9.88 26.49 -4.13
CA GLU A 6 -8.48 26.46 -4.60
C GLU A 6 -7.51 26.11 -3.47
N LYS A 7 -7.70 26.68 -2.28
CA LYS A 7 -6.92 26.30 -1.09
C LYS A 7 -7.09 24.83 -0.75
N TYR A 8 -8.31 24.31 -0.84
CA TYR A 8 -8.60 22.91 -0.56
C TYR A 8 -7.97 21.96 -1.59
N GLU A 9 -8.05 22.28 -2.88
CA GLU A 9 -7.38 21.51 -3.94
C GLU A 9 -5.86 21.47 -3.73
N LEU A 10 -5.26 22.60 -3.34
CA LEU A 10 -3.84 22.66 -3.00
C LEU A 10 -3.50 21.79 -1.79
N GLN A 11 -4.36 21.75 -0.77
CA GLN A 11 -4.18 20.85 0.37
C GLN A 11 -4.23 19.38 -0.04
N LEU A 12 -5.17 18.98 -0.90
CA LEU A 12 -5.23 17.61 -1.41
C LEU A 12 -3.97 17.23 -2.18
N LEU A 13 -3.37 18.16 -2.93
CA LEU A 13 -2.09 17.95 -3.61
C LEU A 13 -0.94 17.73 -2.63
N TYR A 14 -0.84 18.53 -1.56
CA TYR A 14 0.18 18.33 -0.52
C TYR A 14 0.01 16.99 0.20
N ILE A 15 -1.23 16.59 0.53
CA ILE A 15 -1.50 15.29 1.14
C ILE A 15 -1.10 14.17 0.19
N SER A 16 -1.44 14.28 -1.11
CA SER A 16 -1.06 13.30 -2.13
C SER A 16 0.46 13.17 -2.28
N GLN A 17 1.18 14.29 -2.23
CA GLN A 17 2.64 14.31 -2.29
C GLN A 17 3.26 13.56 -1.10
N VAL A 18 2.82 13.87 0.12
CA VAL A 18 3.30 13.20 1.34
C VAL A 18 2.94 11.71 1.30
N ALA A 19 1.71 11.38 0.90
CA ALA A 19 1.26 10.00 0.77
C ALA A 19 2.12 9.20 -0.22
N SER A 20 2.51 9.82 -1.34
CA SER A 20 3.38 9.19 -2.35
C SER A 20 4.78 8.93 -1.80
N ILE A 21 5.36 9.86 -1.04
CA ILE A 21 6.66 9.66 -0.38
C ILE A 21 6.58 8.50 0.61
N ILE A 22 5.54 8.43 1.43
CA ILE A 22 5.32 7.33 2.37
C ILE A 22 5.17 6.00 1.63
N PHE A 23 4.43 5.98 0.51
CA PHE A 23 4.27 4.77 -0.31
C PHE A 23 5.60 4.24 -0.87
N ILE A 24 6.53 5.13 -1.24
CA ILE A 24 7.87 4.73 -1.66
C ILE A 24 8.62 4.06 -0.51
N ILE A 25 8.57 4.63 0.71
CA ILE A 25 9.22 4.04 1.89
C ILE A 25 8.67 2.64 2.19
N ILE A 26 7.33 2.49 2.16
CA ILE A 26 6.64 1.20 2.32
C ILE A 26 7.11 0.18 1.27
N SER A 27 7.30 0.63 0.02
CA SER A 27 7.80 -0.23 -1.06
C SER A 27 9.24 -0.69 -0.83
N LEU A 28 10.10 0.19 -0.31
CA LEU A 28 11.48 -0.17 0.07
C LEU A 28 11.51 -1.20 1.20
N ILE A 29 10.61 -1.08 2.19
CA ILE A 29 10.47 -2.08 3.26
C ILE A 29 10.06 -3.43 2.68
N ALA A 30 9.11 -3.46 1.73
CA ALA A 30 8.70 -4.71 1.07
C ALA A 30 9.85 -5.38 0.30
N ILE A 31 10.69 -4.58 -0.38
CA ILE A 31 11.89 -5.08 -1.08
C ILE A 31 12.89 -5.66 -0.07
N PHE A 32 13.13 -4.97 1.05
CA PHE A 32 14.00 -5.45 2.13
C PHE A 32 13.52 -6.79 2.70
N LEU A 33 12.22 -6.93 2.96
CA LEU A 33 11.63 -8.20 3.43
C LEU A 33 11.77 -9.33 2.40
N THR A 34 11.58 -9.02 1.12
CA THR A 34 11.79 -10.00 0.04
C THR A 34 13.25 -10.45 -0.01
N HIS A 35 14.19 -9.53 0.20
CA HIS A 35 15.62 -9.87 0.27
C HIS A 35 15.95 -10.73 1.50
N HIS A 36 15.30 -10.48 2.65
CA HIS A 36 15.39 -11.34 3.81
C HIS A 36 14.94 -12.77 3.48
N ASP A 37 13.76 -12.94 2.87
CA ASP A 37 13.24 -14.26 2.49
C ASP A 37 14.20 -15.00 1.54
N ILE A 38 14.82 -14.30 0.59
CA ILE A 38 15.84 -14.88 -0.31
C ILE A 38 17.03 -15.44 0.49
N LYS A 39 17.51 -14.72 1.51
CA LYS A 39 18.63 -15.17 2.34
C LYS A 39 18.27 -16.38 3.19
N VAL A 40 17.06 -16.41 3.76
CA VAL A 40 16.55 -17.57 4.50
C VAL A 40 16.54 -18.81 3.62
N LEU A 41 16.02 -18.70 2.38
CA LEU A 41 15.99 -19.81 1.42
C LEU A 41 17.39 -20.30 1.00
N LYS A 42 18.39 -19.41 1.03
CA LYS A 42 19.79 -19.76 0.75
C LYS A 42 20.56 -20.27 1.98
N HIS A 43 19.91 -20.35 3.15
CA HIS A 43 20.54 -20.65 4.43
C HIS A 43 21.70 -19.68 4.78
N GLU A 44 21.58 -18.43 4.32
CA GLU A 44 22.54 -17.37 4.61
C GLU A 44 22.18 -16.63 5.91
N LYS A 45 23.16 -15.97 6.52
CA LYS A 45 22.92 -15.13 7.70
C LYS A 45 22.05 -13.92 7.33
N THR A 46 20.97 -13.72 8.07
CA THR A 46 20.03 -12.60 7.91
C THR A 46 20.37 -11.43 8.85
N LEU A 47 19.88 -10.24 8.51
CA LEU A 47 20.04 -9.03 9.34
C LEU A 47 19.03 -8.96 10.48
N ILE A 48 17.88 -9.59 10.30
CA ILE A 48 16.78 -9.68 11.26
C ILE A 48 16.34 -11.13 11.38
N THR A 49 15.58 -11.45 12.42
CA THR A 49 14.98 -12.77 12.64
C THR A 49 13.70 -12.97 11.82
N ASP A 50 13.27 -14.23 11.66
CA ASP A 50 12.02 -14.56 10.98
C ASP A 50 10.79 -13.94 11.66
N GLU A 51 10.80 -13.85 12.99
CA GLU A 51 9.71 -13.23 13.77
C GLU A 51 9.64 -11.71 13.54
N GLU A 52 10.79 -11.04 13.56
CA GLU A 52 10.88 -9.61 13.22
C GLU A 52 10.43 -9.36 11.78
N SER A 53 10.86 -10.20 10.83
CA SER A 53 10.45 -10.10 9.43
C SER A 53 8.93 -10.23 9.27
N TYR A 54 8.33 -11.21 9.97
CA TYR A 54 6.87 -11.38 9.98
C TYR A 54 6.14 -10.15 10.55
N ASN A 55 6.60 -9.62 11.69
CA ASN A 55 5.99 -8.46 12.33
C ASN A 55 6.10 -7.20 11.47
N ILE A 56 7.26 -6.96 10.85
CA ILE A 56 7.46 -5.85 9.92
C ILE A 56 6.57 -6.02 8.69
N SER A 57 6.48 -7.23 8.12
CA SER A 57 5.60 -7.54 6.99
C SER A 57 4.13 -7.27 7.32
N TYR A 58 3.67 -7.70 8.50
CA TYR A 58 2.32 -7.47 8.97
C TYR A 58 2.00 -5.97 9.10
N PHE A 59 2.88 -5.22 9.75
CA PHE A 59 2.74 -3.77 9.90
C PHE A 59 2.78 -3.05 8.55
N ASN A 60 3.71 -3.43 7.66
CA ASN A 60 3.85 -2.84 6.34
C ASN A 60 2.56 -3.01 5.51
N ARG A 61 1.92 -4.17 5.57
CA ARG A 61 0.64 -4.41 4.88
C ARG A 61 -0.52 -3.58 5.45
N ILE A 62 -0.55 -3.34 6.76
CA ILE A 62 -1.51 -2.40 7.37
C ILE A 62 -1.29 -0.98 6.83
N LEU A 63 -0.04 -0.53 6.76
CA LEU A 63 0.29 0.79 6.20
C LEU A 63 -0.13 0.92 4.73
N ILE A 64 0.05 -0.13 3.92
CA ILE A 64 -0.44 -0.16 2.53
C ILE A 64 -1.96 0.00 2.48
N ILE A 65 -2.71 -0.64 3.36
CA ILE A 65 -4.18 -0.48 3.37
C ILE A 65 -4.54 0.98 3.71
N ILE A 66 -3.91 1.57 4.72
CA ILE A 66 -4.15 2.96 5.12
C ILE A 66 -3.84 3.93 3.98
N ILE A 67 -2.70 3.78 3.30
CA ILE A 67 -2.30 4.69 2.22
C ILE A 67 -3.21 4.58 1.00
N LEU A 68 -3.72 3.39 0.70
CA LEU A 68 -4.70 3.18 -0.37
C LEU A 68 -6.05 3.83 -0.05
N LEU A 69 -6.48 3.81 1.21
CA LEU A 69 -7.67 4.54 1.65
C LEU A 69 -7.49 6.06 1.51
N ILE A 70 -6.29 6.58 1.80
CA ILE A 70 -5.95 7.99 1.60
C ILE A 70 -6.02 8.35 0.11
N PHE A 71 -5.44 7.55 -0.78
CA PHE A 71 -5.53 7.80 -2.22
C PHE A 71 -6.96 7.74 -2.74
N LEU A 72 -7.75 6.78 -2.28
CA LEU A 72 -9.17 6.67 -2.63
C LEU A 72 -9.95 7.93 -2.22
N TYR A 73 -9.74 8.42 -0.99
CA TYR A 73 -10.33 9.67 -0.51
C TYR A 73 -9.92 10.88 -1.37
N ILE A 74 -8.63 11.03 -1.68
CA ILE A 74 -8.12 12.13 -2.51
C ILE A 74 -8.74 12.08 -3.92
N SER A 75 -8.86 10.89 -4.51
CA SER A 75 -9.48 10.71 -5.83
C SER A 75 -10.95 11.12 -5.84
N ASP A 76 -11.72 10.74 -4.82
CA ASP A 76 -13.13 11.13 -4.70
C ASP A 76 -13.30 12.65 -4.51
N GLU A 77 -12.48 13.27 -3.64
CA GLU A 77 -12.53 14.72 -3.45
C GLU A 77 -12.13 15.50 -4.71
N ASN A 78 -11.08 15.07 -5.41
CA ASN A 78 -10.69 15.68 -6.67
C ASN A 78 -11.77 15.52 -7.75
N ARG A 79 -12.47 14.38 -7.77
CA ARG A 79 -13.62 14.15 -8.66
C ARG A 79 -14.76 15.12 -8.37
N LYS A 80 -15.10 15.34 -7.09
CA LYS A 80 -16.12 16.33 -6.67
C LYS A 80 -15.73 17.74 -7.10
N ILE A 81 -14.48 18.13 -6.87
CA ILE A 81 -13.96 19.44 -7.29
C ILE A 81 -14.01 19.60 -8.82
N ALA A 82 -13.59 18.60 -9.58
CA ALA A 82 -13.63 18.63 -11.03
C ALA A 82 -15.06 18.76 -11.57
N LYS A 83 -16.02 18.05 -10.97
CA LYS A 83 -17.45 18.18 -11.29
C LYS A 83 -17.97 19.60 -11.04
N LEU A 84 -17.61 20.21 -9.91
CA LEU A 84 -17.99 21.59 -9.58
C LEU A 84 -17.37 22.62 -10.55
N LYS A 85 -16.18 22.33 -11.08
CA LYS A 85 -15.46 23.20 -12.03
C LYS A 85 -15.83 22.94 -13.49
N GLY A 86 -16.76 22.02 -13.78
CA GLY A 86 -17.10 21.62 -15.15
C GLY A 86 -15.93 20.99 -15.91
N LYS A 87 -14.93 20.44 -15.20
CA LYS A 87 -13.77 19.76 -15.78
C LYS A 87 -14.12 18.30 -16.08
N ASP A 88 -13.32 17.67 -16.95
CA ASP A 88 -13.43 16.24 -17.22
C ASP A 88 -13.15 15.42 -15.95
N ILE A 89 -14.13 14.60 -15.56
CA ILE A 89 -14.06 13.75 -14.37
C ILE A 89 -13.52 12.34 -14.65
N ARG A 90 -13.38 11.95 -15.92
CA ARG A 90 -12.96 10.60 -16.32
C ARG A 90 -11.63 10.17 -15.70
N PRO A 91 -10.58 11.04 -15.62
CA PRO A 91 -9.31 10.65 -14.99
C PRO A 91 -9.48 10.27 -13.52
N PHE A 92 -10.31 11.02 -12.78
CA PHE A 92 -10.54 10.77 -11.36
C PHE A 92 -11.38 9.51 -11.14
N ASN A 93 -12.37 9.24 -12.01
CA ASN A 93 -13.12 7.98 -11.98
C ASN A 93 -12.20 6.76 -12.18
N LEU A 94 -11.29 6.82 -13.14
CA LEU A 94 -10.34 5.74 -13.39
C LEU A 94 -9.40 5.54 -12.20
N GLN A 95 -8.96 6.63 -11.56
CA GLN A 95 -8.11 6.57 -10.38
C GLN A 95 -8.84 5.98 -9.17
N GLU A 96 -10.13 6.30 -9.00
CA GLU A 96 -10.99 5.72 -7.96
C GLU A 96 -11.14 4.21 -8.16
N ILE A 97 -11.43 3.76 -9.39
CA ILE A 97 -11.51 2.33 -9.74
C ILE A 97 -10.18 1.63 -9.48
N ALA A 98 -9.06 2.22 -9.93
CA ALA A 98 -7.73 1.66 -9.70
C ALA A 98 -7.42 1.52 -8.19
N SER A 99 -7.82 2.52 -7.40
CA SER A 99 -7.63 2.50 -5.94
C SER A 99 -8.46 1.40 -5.27
N VAL A 100 -9.71 1.20 -5.69
CA VAL A 100 -10.57 0.11 -5.19
C VAL A 100 -9.98 -1.26 -5.54
N LEU A 101 -9.57 -1.46 -6.80
CA LEU A 101 -8.94 -2.72 -7.22
C LEU A 101 -7.66 -3.02 -6.43
N THR A 102 -6.84 -2.00 -6.22
CA THR A 102 -5.59 -2.12 -5.45
C THR A 102 -5.87 -2.40 -3.97
N LEU A 103 -6.91 -1.80 -3.39
CA LEU A 103 -7.34 -2.08 -2.02
C LEU A 103 -7.79 -3.53 -1.86
N ILE A 104 -8.59 -4.05 -2.80
CA ILE A 104 -9.00 -5.46 -2.81
C ILE A 104 -7.78 -6.38 -2.88
N ALA A 105 -6.84 -6.11 -3.81
CA ALA A 105 -5.62 -6.89 -3.92
C ALA A 105 -4.79 -6.87 -2.62
N SER A 106 -4.64 -5.69 -2.01
CA SER A 106 -3.93 -5.52 -0.74
C SER A 106 -4.59 -6.29 0.41
N LEU A 107 -5.92 -6.30 0.48
CA LEU A 107 -6.66 -7.08 1.49
C LEU A 107 -6.47 -8.58 1.32
N ILE A 108 -6.48 -9.09 0.08
CA ILE A 108 -6.19 -10.50 -0.23
C ILE A 108 -4.78 -10.86 0.22
N ILE A 109 -3.79 -10.02 -0.13
CA ILE A 109 -2.40 -10.18 0.29
C ILE A 109 -2.31 -10.14 1.83
N PHE A 110 -2.94 -9.20 2.50
CA PHE A 110 -2.94 -9.13 3.96
C PHE A 110 -3.53 -10.40 4.60
N TYR A 111 -4.63 -10.92 4.06
CA TYR A 111 -5.24 -12.15 4.54
C TYR A 111 -4.34 -13.38 4.33
N SER A 112 -3.64 -13.48 3.21
CA SER A 112 -2.73 -14.61 2.94
C SER A 112 -1.60 -14.71 3.96
N LEU A 113 -1.10 -13.58 4.46
CA LEU A 113 -0.07 -13.56 5.51
C LEU A 113 -0.58 -14.20 6.81
N LYS A 114 -1.84 -13.97 7.19
CA LYS A 114 -2.44 -14.55 8.40
C LYS A 114 -2.60 -16.07 8.31
N LEU A 115 -2.84 -16.61 7.11
CA LEU A 115 -2.96 -18.04 6.90
C LEU A 115 -1.61 -18.76 7.04
N SER A 116 -0.53 -18.10 6.64
CA SER A 116 0.78 -18.73 6.48
C SER A 116 1.48 -19.08 7.81
N LYS A 117 1.17 -18.40 8.93
CA LYS A 117 1.82 -18.52 10.28
C LYS A 117 3.36 -18.46 10.33
N LYS A 118 4.05 -18.54 9.19
CA LYS A 118 5.47 -18.34 8.84
C LYS A 118 5.54 -17.75 7.42
N SER A 119 6.69 -17.23 6.98
CA SER A 119 6.88 -16.75 5.60
C SER A 119 6.37 -17.80 4.59
N PRO A 120 5.57 -17.46 3.56
CA PRO A 120 4.98 -18.41 2.61
C PRO A 120 6.00 -19.37 1.98
N LEU A 121 7.25 -18.93 1.89
CA LEU A 121 8.37 -19.65 1.30
C LEU A 121 9.02 -20.66 2.27
N ALA A 122 8.85 -20.48 3.59
CA ALA A 122 9.36 -21.42 4.60
C ALA A 122 8.49 -22.66 4.75
N GLN A 123 7.24 -22.63 4.26
CA GLN A 123 6.31 -23.75 4.34
C GLN A 123 6.61 -24.84 3.30
N GLU A 124 7.27 -24.51 2.18
CA GLU A 124 7.72 -25.49 1.18
C GLU A 124 8.91 -26.34 1.64
N LEU A 125 9.69 -25.87 2.62
CA LEU A 125 10.89 -26.56 3.12
C LEU A 125 10.62 -27.60 4.21
N ASN A 126 9.37 -27.71 4.69
CA ASN A 126 9.01 -28.75 5.65
C ASN A 126 7.61 -29.28 5.32
N PRO A 127 7.48 -30.21 4.35
CA PRO A 127 6.21 -30.89 4.16
C PRO A 127 5.90 -31.62 5.47
N ILE A 128 4.71 -31.34 6.01
CA ILE A 128 4.14 -32.06 7.14
C ILE A 128 4.21 -33.55 6.78
N ILE A 129 5.08 -34.30 7.48
CA ILE A 129 5.03 -35.76 7.55
C ILE A 129 3.94 -36.13 8.53
#